data_AF-A0A9Q0S7Q7-F1
#
_entry.id   AF-A0A9Q0S7Q7-F1
#
_cell.length_a   1.000
_cell.length_b   1.000
_cell.length_c   1.000
_cell.angle_alpha   90.00
_cell.angle_beta   90.00
_cell.angle_gamma   90.00
#
_symmetry.space_group_name_H-M   'P 1'
#
loop_
_entity.id
_entity.type
_entity.pdbx_description
1 polymer ?
#
loop_
_entity_poly.entity_id
_entity_poly.type
_entity_poly.pdbx_seq_one_letter_code
_entity_poly.pdbx_strand_id
1 'polypeptide(L)'
;MPFEACSRHRARLEANGRLDVTLHCSRNGNYEPLQCDSGVCWCADPKTGVVLPGTRVVEQGLWKFLPCYDAEKMGTEYLRECESAANAQMLIRQTLDRHGTVDVSFNNIQCDYDGSYGKYKIENGIASCMWRDGSKIGSFQAGANVVGLMNCYCARDQKYFEEAGLGFTLSCTGNGNYEKTQGFNGKIFCVDRDGFSVTNYFNSVIGLDCDQYYYYEVKEPLE
;
A
#
# COMPACT_ATOMS: atom_id res chain seq x y z
N MET A 1 -4.17 -7.70 15.16
CA MET A 1 -4.74 -8.76 14.30
C MET A 1 -3.64 -9.73 13.89
N PRO A 2 -3.93 -11.05 13.75
CA PRO A 2 -2.93 -12.07 13.40
C PRO A 2 -2.49 -12.03 11.92
N PHE A 3 -3.11 -11.17 11.12
CA PHE A 3 -2.72 -10.82 9.75
C PHE A 3 -2.03 -9.44 9.79
N GLU A 4 -1.21 -9.11 8.79
CA GLU A 4 -0.40 -7.87 8.69
C GLU A 4 0.91 -7.82 9.50
N ALA A 5 1.45 -8.95 9.93
CA ALA A 5 2.70 -8.95 10.71
C ALA A 5 3.88 -8.30 9.97
N CYS A 6 4.02 -8.58 8.68
CA CYS A 6 5.06 -7.99 7.82
C CYS A 6 4.77 -6.51 7.56
N SER A 7 3.55 -6.16 7.16
CA SER A 7 3.18 -4.78 6.85
C SER A 7 3.41 -3.84 8.03
N ARG A 8 3.05 -4.29 9.25
CA ARG A 8 3.34 -3.52 10.48
C ARG A 8 4.83 -3.42 10.78
N HIS A 9 5.60 -4.47 10.52
CA HIS A 9 7.04 -4.44 10.74
C HIS A 9 7.73 -3.48 9.77
N ARG A 10 7.41 -3.58 8.48
CA ARG A 10 7.90 -2.68 7.43
C ARG A 10 7.55 -1.22 7.71
N ALA A 11 6.29 -0.92 8.07
CA ALA A 11 5.88 0.43 8.46
C ALA A 11 6.69 1.00 9.64
N ARG A 12 7.04 0.18 10.64
CA ARG A 12 7.88 0.61 11.76
C ARG A 12 9.31 0.91 11.35
N LEU A 13 9.89 0.09 10.46
CA LEU A 13 11.25 0.32 9.95
C LEU A 13 11.32 1.63 9.15
N GLU A 14 10.34 1.87 8.29
CA GLU A 14 10.21 3.10 7.50
C GLU A 14 9.99 4.32 8.40
N ALA A 15 9.13 4.22 9.41
CA ALA A 15 8.90 5.28 10.41
C ALA A 15 10.16 5.60 11.23
N ASN A 16 11.04 4.62 11.44
CA ASN A 16 12.35 4.81 12.07
C ASN A 16 13.42 5.35 11.10
N GLY A 17 13.04 5.73 9.88
CA GLY A 17 13.92 6.36 8.89
C GLY A 17 14.69 5.39 7.99
N ARG A 18 14.37 4.09 8.01
CA ARG A 18 15.01 3.09 7.14
C ARG A 18 14.42 3.17 5.74
N LEU A 19 15.21 3.63 4.77
CA LEU A 19 14.77 3.87 3.39
C LEU A 19 14.97 2.66 2.45
N ASP A 20 15.82 1.71 2.84
CA ASP A 20 16.21 0.52 2.09
C ASP A 20 15.48 -0.76 2.54
N VAL A 21 14.22 -0.65 2.99
CA VAL A 21 13.42 -1.84 3.35
C VAL A 21 13.03 -2.62 2.11
N THR A 22 13.47 -3.88 2.04
CA THR A 22 13.14 -4.80 0.94
C THR A 22 12.28 -5.99 1.38
N LEU A 23 11.69 -5.94 2.58
CA LEU A 23 10.79 -6.99 3.05
C LEU A 23 9.55 -7.13 2.16
N HIS A 24 9.25 -8.37 1.78
CA HIS A 24 8.09 -8.70 0.96
C HIS A 24 6.93 -9.18 1.82
N CYS A 25 5.85 -8.41 1.81
CA CYS A 25 4.61 -8.84 2.43
C CYS A 25 3.71 -9.50 1.38
N SER A 26 2.91 -10.46 1.80
CA SER A 26 1.81 -10.97 0.99
C SER A 26 0.64 -9.99 1.03
N ARG A 27 -0.38 -10.21 0.19
CA ARG A 27 -1.55 -9.33 0.10
C ARG A 27 -2.36 -9.18 1.40
N ASN A 28 -2.27 -10.15 2.32
CA ASN A 28 -2.89 -10.04 3.65
C ASN A 28 -1.95 -9.40 4.70
N GLY A 29 -0.79 -8.91 4.25
CA GLY A 29 0.23 -8.25 5.03
C GLY A 29 1.11 -9.16 5.89
N ASN A 30 1.03 -10.49 5.76
CA ASN A 30 1.97 -11.43 6.39
C ASN A 30 3.26 -11.55 5.58
N TYR A 31 4.31 -12.16 6.16
CA TYR A 31 5.56 -12.37 5.43
C TYR A 31 5.37 -13.36 4.28
N GLU A 32 5.93 -13.03 3.13
CA GLU A 32 6.15 -14.04 2.08
C GLU A 32 7.22 -15.05 2.54
N PRO A 33 7.19 -16.30 2.02
CA PRO A 33 8.08 -17.36 2.49
C PRO A 33 9.58 -17.05 2.36
N LEU A 34 9.95 -16.24 1.36
CA LEU A 34 11.31 -15.80 1.12
C LEU A 34 11.41 -14.31 1.47
N GLN A 35 12.32 -13.96 2.38
CA GLN A 35 12.62 -12.58 2.73
C GLN A 35 14.08 -12.28 2.41
N CYS A 36 14.33 -11.11 1.83
CA CYS A 36 15.66 -10.53 1.72
C CYS A 36 15.60 -9.11 2.24
N ASP A 37 16.52 -8.78 3.14
CA ASP A 37 16.66 -7.45 3.71
C ASP A 37 18.06 -7.27 4.26
N SER A 38 18.59 -6.04 4.20
CA SER A 38 19.89 -5.70 4.80
C SER A 38 21.04 -6.61 4.34
N GLY A 39 21.04 -7.03 3.07
CA GLY A 39 22.09 -7.85 2.46
C GLY A 39 22.00 -9.36 2.71
N VAL A 40 21.00 -9.83 3.46
CA VAL A 40 20.80 -11.26 3.74
C VAL A 40 19.39 -11.71 3.35
N CYS A 41 19.25 -13.01 3.10
CA CYS A 41 17.98 -13.65 2.79
C CYS A 41 17.73 -14.88 3.65
N TRP A 42 16.46 -15.14 3.96
CA TRP A 42 16.04 -16.28 4.77
C TRP A 42 14.63 -16.77 4.41
N CYS A 43 14.32 -18.00 4.82
CA CYS A 43 12.96 -18.49 4.79
C CYS A 43 12.22 -18.05 6.05
N ALA A 44 11.14 -17.30 5.89
CA ALA A 44 10.42 -16.68 6.99
C ALA A 44 9.15 -17.45 7.37
N ASP A 45 8.88 -17.53 8.66
CA ASP A 45 7.56 -17.88 9.16
C ASP A 45 6.56 -16.76 8.79
N PRO A 46 5.41 -17.08 8.16
CA PRO A 46 4.49 -16.07 7.66
C PRO A 46 3.95 -15.11 8.73
N LYS A 47 3.83 -15.56 9.98
CA LYS A 47 3.19 -14.78 11.06
C LYS A 47 4.19 -13.99 11.91
N THR A 48 5.43 -14.45 11.98
CA THR A 48 6.45 -13.87 12.87
C THR A 48 7.61 -13.23 12.12
N GLY A 49 7.85 -13.61 10.86
CA GLY A 49 9.01 -13.17 10.07
C GLY A 49 10.31 -13.86 10.46
N VAL A 50 10.29 -14.69 11.51
CA VAL A 50 11.47 -15.38 12.03
C VAL A 50 11.90 -16.48 11.06
N VAL A 51 13.20 -16.77 11.04
CA VAL A 51 13.78 -17.87 10.25
C VAL A 51 13.09 -19.20 10.57
N LEU A 52 12.64 -19.91 9.54
CA LEU A 52 12.04 -21.22 9.67
C LEU A 52 13.07 -22.24 10.21
N PRO A 53 12.72 -23.06 11.22
CA PRO A 53 13.61 -24.10 11.73
C PRO A 53 14.15 -25.02 10.62
N GLY A 54 15.44 -25.29 10.65
CA GLY A 54 16.11 -26.14 9.64
C GLY A 54 16.48 -25.42 8.34
N THR A 55 16.17 -24.13 8.20
CA THR A 55 16.64 -23.29 7.09
C THR A 55 17.84 -22.44 7.51
N ARG A 56 18.49 -21.78 6.56
CA ARG A 56 19.68 -20.94 6.80
C ARG A 56 19.40 -19.50 6.39
N VAL A 57 20.14 -18.58 6.98
CA VAL A 57 20.31 -17.23 6.45
C VAL A 57 21.47 -17.26 5.46
N VAL A 58 21.31 -16.65 4.30
CA VAL A 58 22.32 -16.61 3.24
C VAL A 58 22.56 -15.18 2.77
N GLU A 59 23.73 -14.91 2.19
CA GLU A 59 24.02 -13.66 1.49
C GLU A 59 23.00 -13.40 0.37
N GLN A 60 22.74 -12.13 0.06
CA GLN A 60 21.71 -11.74 -0.91
C GLN A 60 21.87 -12.40 -2.28
N GLY A 61 23.08 -12.75 -2.73
CA GLY A 61 23.30 -13.44 -4.01
C GLY A 61 22.90 -14.93 -4.02
N LEU A 62 22.60 -15.52 -2.86
CA LEU A 62 22.38 -16.96 -2.68
C LEU A 62 20.91 -17.32 -2.38
N TRP A 63 20.00 -16.35 -2.41
CA TRP A 63 18.59 -16.54 -2.07
C TRP A 63 17.89 -17.66 -2.85
N LYS A 64 18.28 -17.88 -4.12
CA LYS A 64 17.74 -18.94 -4.98
C LYS A 64 18.10 -20.36 -4.51
N PHE A 65 19.03 -20.50 -3.57
CA PHE A 65 19.38 -21.78 -2.95
C PHE A 65 18.57 -22.07 -1.68
N LEU A 66 17.74 -21.14 -1.22
CA LEU A 66 16.88 -21.36 -0.06
C LEU A 66 15.73 -22.32 -0.41
N PRO A 67 15.33 -23.22 0.49
CA PRO A 67 14.28 -24.21 0.22
C PRO A 67 12.88 -23.61 0.03
N CYS A 68 12.67 -22.36 0.46
CA CYS A 68 11.43 -21.61 0.25
C CYS A 68 11.37 -20.87 -1.09
N TYR A 69 12.46 -20.87 -1.87
CA TYR A 69 12.44 -20.29 -3.20
C TYR A 69 11.70 -21.20 -4.18
N ASP A 70 10.79 -20.61 -4.94
CA ASP A 70 10.04 -21.27 -6.00
C ASP A 70 10.07 -20.38 -7.24
N ALA A 71 10.79 -20.83 -8.28
CA ALA A 71 11.01 -20.06 -9.51
C ALA A 71 9.71 -19.78 -10.27
N GLU A 72 8.72 -20.67 -10.20
CA GLU A 72 7.43 -20.49 -10.88
C GLU A 72 6.59 -19.41 -10.20
N LYS A 73 6.69 -19.31 -8.87
CA LYS A 73 5.92 -18.34 -8.08
C LYS A 73 6.61 -17.00 -7.91
N MET A 74 7.94 -16.99 -7.82
CA MET A 74 8.73 -15.82 -7.42
C MET A 74 9.53 -15.22 -8.57
N GLY A 75 9.66 -15.92 -9.71
CA GLY A 75 10.45 -15.44 -10.84
C GLY A 75 11.96 -15.46 -10.56
N THR A 76 12.73 -14.71 -11.36
CA THR A 76 14.19 -14.72 -11.33
C THR A 76 14.83 -13.58 -10.56
N GLU A 77 14.06 -12.55 -10.23
CA GLU A 77 14.51 -11.39 -9.46
C GLU A 77 13.77 -11.37 -8.12
N TYR A 78 14.46 -10.95 -7.07
CA TYR A 78 13.83 -10.82 -5.77
C TYR A 78 12.87 -9.64 -5.76
N LEU A 79 13.35 -8.43 -6.10
CA LEU A 79 12.54 -7.21 -6.14
C LEU A 79 11.57 -7.24 -7.33
N ARG A 80 10.32 -6.87 -7.09
CA ARG A 80 9.31 -6.69 -8.16
C ARG A 80 9.61 -5.41 -8.95
N GLU A 81 8.88 -5.18 -10.05
CA GLU A 81 9.15 -4.03 -10.94
C GLU A 81 9.07 -2.69 -10.20
N CYS A 82 7.99 -2.46 -9.44
CA CYS A 82 7.83 -1.24 -8.65
C CYS A 82 8.97 -1.09 -7.63
N GLU A 83 9.29 -2.16 -6.91
CA GLU A 83 10.33 -2.17 -5.87
C GLU A 83 11.72 -1.96 -6.47
N SER A 84 12.00 -2.53 -7.63
CA SER A 84 13.26 -2.33 -8.35
C SER A 84 13.46 -0.87 -8.73
N ALA A 85 12.41 -0.20 -9.22
CA ALA A 85 12.46 1.20 -9.57
C ALA A 85 12.59 2.11 -8.33
N ALA A 86 11.85 1.82 -7.25
CA ALA A 86 11.95 2.54 -5.98
C ALA A 86 13.33 2.37 -5.32
N ASN A 87 13.84 1.15 -5.29
CA ASN A 87 15.16 0.82 -4.76
C ASN A 87 16.27 1.49 -5.56
N ALA A 88 16.18 1.51 -6.90
CA ALA A 88 17.14 2.21 -7.75
C ALA A 88 17.18 3.72 -7.44
N GLN A 89 16.03 4.38 -7.31
CA GLN A 89 16.00 5.81 -6.93
C GLN A 89 16.59 6.06 -5.54
N MET A 90 16.31 5.16 -4.58
CA MET A 90 16.87 5.25 -3.23
C MET A 90 18.39 5.12 -3.24
N LEU A 91 18.96 4.17 -3.98
CA LEU A 91 20.42 4.01 -4.13
C LEU A 91 21.07 5.23 -4.80
N ILE A 92 20.41 5.81 -5.81
CA ILE A 92 20.88 7.04 -6.45
C ILE A 92 20.88 8.19 -5.43
N ARG A 93 19.79 8.37 -4.68
CA ARG A 93 19.70 9.40 -3.62
C ARG A 93 20.80 9.24 -2.57
N GLN A 94 21.00 8.03 -2.03
CA GLN A 94 22.07 7.76 -1.07
C GLN A 94 23.47 8.06 -1.62
N THR A 95 23.68 7.83 -2.92
CA THR A 95 24.95 8.13 -3.58
C THR A 95 25.13 9.65 -3.69
N LEU A 96 24.12 10.37 -4.14
CA LEU A 96 24.13 11.84 -4.25
C LEU A 96 24.37 12.51 -2.90
N ASP A 97 23.67 12.07 -1.85
CA ASP A 97 23.83 12.58 -0.48
C ASP A 97 25.27 12.37 0.02
N ARG A 98 25.85 11.17 -0.22
CA ARG A 98 27.25 10.86 0.12
C ARG A 98 28.26 11.75 -0.63
N HIS A 99 27.89 12.26 -1.80
CA HIS A 99 28.71 13.18 -2.59
C HIS A 99 28.36 14.66 -2.37
N GLY A 100 27.53 14.98 -1.37
CA GLY A 100 27.20 16.35 -0.99
C GLY A 100 26.15 17.03 -1.89
N THR A 101 25.48 16.28 -2.76
CA THR A 101 24.36 16.79 -3.55
C THR A 101 23.08 16.63 -2.73
N VAL A 102 22.47 17.75 -2.34
CA VAL A 102 21.19 17.79 -1.60
C VAL A 102 20.05 18.30 -2.50
N ASP A 103 18.80 18.15 -2.05
CA ASP A 103 17.59 18.68 -2.71
C ASP A 103 17.28 18.16 -4.13
N VAL A 104 17.67 16.92 -4.40
CA VAL A 104 17.34 16.28 -5.68
C VAL A 104 15.89 15.79 -5.68
N SER A 105 15.13 16.26 -6.67
CA SER A 105 13.76 15.84 -6.92
C SER A 105 13.75 14.57 -7.76
N PHE A 106 13.06 13.54 -7.28
CA PHE A 106 12.84 12.28 -7.99
C PHE A 106 11.34 12.06 -8.18
N ASN A 107 10.98 11.27 -9.18
CA ASN A 107 9.59 10.82 -9.35
C ASN A 107 9.16 10.05 -8.10
N ASN A 108 7.98 10.33 -7.58
CA ASN A 108 7.47 9.60 -6.42
C ASN A 108 7.03 8.18 -6.85
N ILE A 109 7.88 7.18 -6.64
CA ILE A 109 7.54 5.76 -6.85
C ILE A 109 7.00 5.21 -5.54
N GLN A 110 5.69 4.99 -5.50
CA GLN A 110 5.00 4.38 -4.37
C GLN A 110 4.68 2.94 -4.70
N CYS A 111 5.08 2.01 -3.84
CA CYS A 111 4.75 0.60 -3.93
C CYS A 111 3.97 0.19 -2.69
N ASP A 112 3.01 -0.71 -2.85
CA ASP A 112 2.41 -1.38 -1.71
C ASP A 112 3.44 -2.36 -1.10
N TYR A 113 3.23 -2.77 0.17
CA TYR A 113 4.17 -3.65 0.86
C TYR A 113 4.26 -5.07 0.31
N ASP A 114 3.36 -5.42 -0.60
CA ASP A 114 3.43 -6.62 -1.42
C ASP A 114 4.05 -6.34 -2.79
N GLY A 115 4.87 -5.29 -2.91
CA GLY A 115 5.64 -4.95 -4.10
C GLY A 115 4.82 -4.63 -5.36
N SER A 116 3.49 -4.60 -5.25
CA SER A 116 2.63 -4.09 -6.30
C SER A 116 2.67 -2.56 -6.35
N TYR A 117 2.17 -1.98 -7.44
CA TYR A 117 2.14 -0.54 -7.57
C TYR A 117 1.22 0.10 -6.52
N GLY A 118 1.67 1.20 -5.93
CA GLY A 118 0.97 1.92 -4.87
C GLY A 118 -0.29 2.63 -5.35
N LYS A 119 -1.05 3.18 -4.40
CA LYS A 119 -2.39 3.75 -4.61
C LYS A 119 -2.49 4.88 -5.62
N TYR A 120 -1.46 5.67 -5.80
CA TYR A 120 -1.44 6.76 -6.76
C TYR A 120 -0.04 6.96 -7.34
N LYS A 121 0.01 7.63 -8.50
CA LYS A 121 1.25 8.13 -9.12
C LYS A 121 1.11 9.62 -9.36
N ILE A 122 2.17 10.38 -9.08
CA ILE A 122 2.22 11.83 -9.36
C ILE A 122 3.06 12.05 -10.61
N GLU A 123 2.46 12.63 -11.63
CA GLU A 123 3.13 13.06 -12.86
C GLU A 123 2.61 14.44 -13.25
N ASN A 124 3.53 15.36 -13.60
CA ASN A 124 3.19 16.72 -14.05
C ASN A 124 2.24 17.47 -13.09
N GLY A 125 2.37 17.27 -11.78
CA GLY A 125 1.52 17.91 -10.77
C GLY A 125 0.12 17.32 -10.63
N ILE A 126 -0.16 16.18 -11.26
CA ILE A 126 -1.44 15.46 -11.15
C ILE A 126 -1.19 14.12 -10.47
N ALA A 127 -1.91 13.85 -9.38
CA ALA A 127 -1.98 12.54 -8.74
C ALA A 127 -3.12 11.73 -9.38
N SER A 128 -2.82 10.58 -9.98
CA SER A 128 -3.83 9.65 -10.53
C SER A 128 -3.89 8.37 -9.71
N CYS A 129 -5.07 7.83 -9.45
CA CYS A 129 -5.21 6.54 -8.78
C CYS A 129 -4.70 5.41 -9.68
N MET A 130 -3.91 4.51 -9.10
CA MET A 130 -3.26 3.41 -9.81
C MET A 130 -3.73 2.05 -9.29
N TRP A 131 -3.84 1.12 -10.22
CA TRP A 131 -4.02 -0.28 -9.95
C TRP A 131 -2.69 -0.95 -9.64
N ARG A 132 -2.78 -2.18 -9.11
CA ARG A 132 -1.66 -2.96 -8.59
C ARG A 132 -0.68 -3.40 -9.67
N ASP A 133 -1.13 -3.44 -10.92
CA ASP A 133 -0.31 -3.69 -12.11
C ASP A 133 0.31 -2.40 -12.70
N GLY A 134 0.07 -1.24 -12.09
CA GLY A 134 0.58 0.04 -12.55
C GLY A 134 -0.31 0.72 -13.60
N SER A 135 -1.48 0.17 -13.93
CA SER A 135 -2.46 0.82 -14.80
C SER A 135 -3.22 1.94 -14.05
N LYS A 136 -3.70 2.95 -14.79
CA LYS A 136 -4.51 4.02 -14.21
C LYS A 136 -5.96 3.55 -14.02
N ILE A 137 -6.55 3.82 -12.85
CA ILE A 137 -7.95 3.51 -12.56
C ILE A 137 -8.83 4.68 -13.01
N GLY A 138 -9.51 4.51 -14.14
CA GLY A 138 -10.50 5.46 -14.64
C GLY A 138 -10.01 6.92 -14.68
N SER A 139 -10.89 7.84 -14.33
CA SER A 139 -10.61 9.28 -14.26
C SER A 139 -10.30 9.79 -12.86
N PHE A 140 -10.05 8.89 -11.89
CA PHE A 140 -9.82 9.27 -10.50
C PHE A 140 -8.47 9.96 -10.33
N GLN A 141 -8.50 11.26 -10.05
CA GLN A 141 -7.30 12.09 -9.97
C GLN A 141 -7.53 13.36 -9.15
N ALA A 142 -6.45 13.94 -8.66
CA ALA A 142 -6.43 15.24 -7.99
C ALA A 142 -5.14 16.00 -8.29
N GLY A 143 -5.13 17.30 -7.99
CA GLY A 143 -3.89 18.08 -8.01
C GLY A 143 -2.91 17.57 -6.94
N ALA A 144 -1.62 17.57 -7.26
CA ALA A 144 -0.57 17.12 -6.34
C ALA A 144 -0.54 17.94 -5.03
N ASN A 145 -1.02 19.18 -5.04
CA ASN A 145 -1.13 20.05 -3.88
C ASN A 145 -2.14 19.56 -2.82
N VAL A 146 -3.10 18.72 -3.20
CA VAL A 146 -4.11 18.13 -2.30
C VAL A 146 -3.99 16.61 -2.18
N VAL A 147 -2.86 16.04 -2.60
CA VAL A 147 -2.62 14.58 -2.57
C VAL A 147 -2.68 14.00 -1.15
N GLY A 148 -2.40 14.79 -0.13
CA GLY A 148 -2.56 14.38 1.28
C GLY A 148 -4.00 14.02 1.65
N LEU A 149 -4.99 14.53 0.90
CA LEU A 149 -6.42 14.21 1.06
C LEU A 149 -6.87 13.08 0.11
N MET A 150 -5.95 12.42 -0.59
CA MET A 150 -6.24 11.39 -1.61
C MET A 150 -5.71 10.03 -1.15
N ASN A 151 -6.60 9.05 -1.03
CA ASN A 151 -6.27 7.68 -0.64
C ASN A 151 -6.61 6.63 -1.70
N CYS A 152 -7.46 6.93 -2.69
CA CYS A 152 -7.87 6.04 -3.77
C CYS A 152 -8.60 4.75 -3.36
N TYR A 153 -9.07 4.64 -2.11
CA TYR A 153 -9.66 3.40 -1.60
C TYR A 153 -10.92 3.01 -2.36
N CYS A 154 -11.83 3.97 -2.58
CA CYS A 154 -13.05 3.72 -3.35
C CYS A 154 -12.77 3.34 -4.81
N ALA A 155 -11.84 4.05 -5.46
CA ALA A 155 -11.43 3.74 -6.83
C ALA A 155 -10.88 2.31 -6.96
N ARG A 156 -10.05 1.88 -5.99
CA ARG A 156 -9.49 0.52 -5.96
C ARG A 156 -10.56 -0.53 -5.67
N ASP A 157 -11.48 -0.27 -4.77
CA ASP A 157 -12.58 -1.20 -4.49
C ASP A 157 -13.53 -1.33 -5.68
N GLN A 158 -13.84 -0.22 -6.38
CA GLN A 158 -14.57 -0.28 -7.64
C GLN A 158 -13.87 -1.20 -8.66
N LYS A 159 -12.52 -1.12 -8.76
CA LYS A 159 -11.74 -1.98 -9.64
C LYS A 159 -11.76 -3.45 -9.20
N TYR A 160 -11.68 -3.73 -7.90
CA TYR A 160 -11.81 -5.09 -7.38
C TYR A 160 -13.17 -5.71 -7.72
N PHE A 161 -14.25 -4.96 -7.56
CA PHE A 161 -15.58 -5.44 -7.88
C PHE A 161 -15.72 -5.68 -9.40
N GLU A 162 -15.18 -4.79 -10.23
CA GLU A 162 -15.15 -4.95 -11.69
C GLU A 162 -14.44 -6.26 -12.08
N GLU A 163 -13.23 -6.52 -11.56
CA GLU A 163 -12.47 -7.75 -11.86
C GLU A 163 -13.16 -9.02 -11.36
N ALA A 164 -13.92 -8.92 -10.27
CA ALA A 164 -14.74 -10.01 -9.75
C ALA A 164 -16.06 -10.20 -10.51
N GLY A 165 -16.39 -9.33 -11.48
CA GLY A 165 -17.69 -9.36 -12.17
C GLY A 165 -18.87 -8.99 -11.27
N LEU A 166 -18.62 -8.23 -10.20
CA LEU A 166 -19.62 -7.81 -9.22
C LEU A 166 -20.00 -6.34 -9.42
N GLY A 167 -21.25 -6.01 -9.11
CA GLY A 167 -21.72 -4.63 -9.12
C GLY A 167 -21.16 -3.83 -7.94
N PHE A 168 -20.49 -2.72 -8.22
CA PHE A 168 -20.08 -1.74 -7.21
C PHE A 168 -21.19 -0.72 -6.97
N THR A 169 -21.60 -0.53 -5.72
CA THR A 169 -22.80 0.27 -5.38
C THR A 169 -22.50 1.54 -4.58
N LEU A 170 -21.28 1.66 -4.05
CA LEU A 170 -20.85 2.85 -3.32
C LEU A 170 -20.41 3.94 -4.30
N SER A 171 -20.54 5.19 -3.86
CA SER A 171 -20.15 6.37 -4.62
C SER A 171 -18.74 6.81 -4.25
N CYS A 172 -17.95 7.10 -5.28
CA CYS A 172 -16.60 7.64 -5.13
C CYS A 172 -16.58 9.13 -5.51
N THR A 173 -15.81 9.90 -4.74
CA THR A 173 -15.39 11.25 -5.13
C THR A 173 -14.45 11.19 -6.33
N GLY A 174 -14.31 12.30 -7.07
CA GLY A 174 -13.43 12.39 -8.24
C GLY A 174 -11.94 12.16 -7.96
N ASN A 175 -11.48 12.28 -6.71
CA ASN A 175 -10.10 11.96 -6.32
C ASN A 175 -9.91 10.47 -5.97
N GLY A 176 -10.97 9.66 -6.04
CA GLY A 176 -10.93 8.22 -5.79
C GLY A 176 -11.17 7.81 -4.33
N ASN A 177 -11.47 8.74 -3.43
CA ASN A 177 -11.92 8.43 -2.07
C ASN A 177 -13.41 8.09 -2.06
N TYR A 178 -13.87 7.44 -0.99
CA TYR A 178 -15.29 7.27 -0.73
C TYR A 178 -15.98 8.63 -0.53
N GLU A 179 -17.15 8.81 -1.14
CA GLU A 179 -18.08 9.86 -0.70
C GLU A 179 -18.50 9.57 0.74
N LYS A 180 -18.39 10.55 1.64
CA LYS A 180 -18.71 10.31 3.06
C LYS A 180 -20.18 9.93 3.25
N THR A 181 -21.05 10.50 2.43
CA THR A 181 -22.49 10.24 2.42
C THR A 181 -22.81 9.27 1.29
N GLN A 182 -23.34 8.11 1.64
CA GLN A 182 -23.70 7.05 0.71
C GLN A 182 -25.21 6.88 0.63
N GLY A 183 -25.69 6.37 -0.50
CA GLY A 183 -27.10 6.12 -0.76
C GLY A 183 -27.34 4.68 -1.21
N PHE A 184 -28.28 3.98 -0.56
CA PHE A 184 -28.69 2.64 -0.96
C PHE A 184 -30.19 2.44 -0.76
N ASN A 185 -30.91 2.05 -1.83
CA ASN A 185 -32.37 1.83 -1.82
C ASN A 185 -33.17 3.00 -1.21
N GLY A 186 -32.82 4.25 -1.54
CA GLY A 186 -33.48 5.44 -1.02
C GLY A 186 -33.15 5.78 0.43
N LYS A 187 -32.26 5.02 1.07
CA LYS A 187 -31.71 5.33 2.40
C LYS A 187 -30.31 5.88 2.31
N ILE A 188 -29.94 6.67 3.32
CA ILE A 188 -28.69 7.43 3.39
C ILE A 188 -27.92 7.01 4.64
N PHE A 189 -26.61 6.84 4.52
CA PHE A 189 -25.74 6.46 5.62
C PHE A 189 -24.35 7.08 5.43
N CYS A 190 -23.62 7.26 6.53
CA CYS A 190 -22.23 7.70 6.46
C CYS A 190 -21.30 6.50 6.38
N VAL A 191 -20.21 6.65 5.64
CA VAL A 191 -19.09 5.70 5.63
C VAL A 191 -17.81 6.33 6.16
N ASP A 192 -16.95 5.48 6.72
CA ASP A 192 -15.58 5.87 7.03
C ASP A 192 -14.70 5.93 5.78
N ARG A 193 -13.40 6.15 6.00
CA ARG A 193 -12.40 6.24 4.95
C ARG A 193 -12.29 4.98 4.08
N ASP A 194 -12.61 3.82 4.65
CA ASP A 194 -12.49 2.51 4.01
C ASP A 194 -13.83 2.04 3.41
N GLY A 195 -14.87 2.88 3.48
CA GLY A 195 -16.19 2.59 2.90
C GLY A 195 -17.12 1.79 3.82
N PHE A 196 -16.74 1.56 5.08
CA PHE A 196 -17.61 0.88 6.05
C PHE A 196 -18.65 1.84 6.63
N SER A 197 -19.89 1.37 6.74
CA SER A 197 -20.97 2.15 7.34
C SER A 197 -20.70 2.42 8.82
N VAL A 198 -20.68 3.70 9.20
CA VAL A 198 -20.48 4.17 10.59
C VAL A 198 -21.77 4.65 11.24
N THR A 199 -22.86 4.73 10.47
CA THR A 199 -24.19 5.07 10.97
C THR A 199 -25.23 4.02 10.59
N ASN A 200 -26.42 4.14 11.18
CA ASN A 200 -27.61 3.47 10.67
C ASN A 200 -28.08 4.12 9.35
N TYR A 201 -29.06 3.47 8.70
CA TYR A 201 -29.67 3.95 7.47
C TYR A 201 -30.85 4.91 7.73
N PHE A 202 -30.77 6.12 7.19
CA PHE A 202 -31.75 7.20 7.34
C PHE A 202 -32.58 7.41 6.06
N ASN A 203 -33.77 8.00 6.18
CA ASN A 203 -34.63 8.31 5.02
C ASN A 203 -34.36 9.72 4.43
N SER A 204 -33.52 10.55 5.08
CA SER A 204 -33.22 11.92 4.65
C SER A 204 -31.85 12.37 5.17
N VAL A 205 -31.22 13.31 4.45
CA VAL A 205 -29.98 13.98 4.86
C VAL A 205 -30.18 15.03 5.95
N ILE A 206 -31.42 15.40 6.26
CA ILE A 206 -31.70 16.51 7.19
C ILE A 206 -31.18 16.15 8.58
N GLY A 207 -30.15 16.87 9.04
CA GLY A 207 -29.48 16.65 10.33
C GLY A 207 -28.40 15.56 10.31
N LEU A 208 -28.08 14.97 9.14
CA LEU A 208 -26.97 14.02 9.01
C LEU A 208 -25.69 14.79 8.67
N ASP A 209 -24.79 14.84 9.65
CA ASP A 209 -23.45 15.39 9.48
C ASP A 209 -22.42 14.26 9.51
N CYS A 210 -21.99 13.81 8.32
CA CYS A 210 -21.01 12.75 8.21
C CYS A 210 -19.58 13.19 8.61
N ASP A 211 -19.31 14.49 8.77
CA ASP A 211 -18.00 14.97 9.21
C ASP A 211 -17.74 14.64 10.68
N GLN A 212 -18.78 14.44 11.50
CA GLN A 212 -18.66 14.03 12.90
C GLN A 212 -18.11 12.61 13.07
N TYR A 213 -18.26 11.76 12.04
CA TYR A 213 -17.82 10.37 12.06
C TYR A 213 -16.46 10.18 11.39
N TYR A 214 -15.85 11.28 10.92
CA TYR A 214 -14.52 11.28 10.31
C TYR A 214 -13.39 11.13 11.35
N TYR A 215 -13.68 11.32 12.64
CA TYR A 215 -12.71 11.38 13.75
C TYR A 215 -12.14 10.05 14.26
N TYR A 216 -12.38 8.92 13.60
CA TYR A 216 -11.63 7.69 13.93
C TYR A 216 -10.13 7.78 13.55
N GLU A 217 -9.65 8.93 13.04
CA GLU A 217 -8.29 9.18 12.55
C GLU A 217 -7.24 9.68 13.59
N VAL A 218 -7.53 9.85 14.88
CA VAL A 218 -6.49 10.34 15.85
C VAL A 218 -6.42 9.53 17.15
N LYS A 219 -6.24 8.21 17.05
CA LYS A 219 -5.53 7.49 18.10
C LYS A 219 -4.26 6.90 17.52
N GLU A 220 -3.19 7.71 17.55
CA GLU A 220 -1.87 7.15 17.81
C GLU A 220 -1.97 6.26 19.06
N PRO A 221 -1.38 5.05 19.08
CA PRO A 221 -1.05 4.44 20.36
C PRO A 221 0.07 5.27 20.98
N LEU A 222 -0.30 6.26 21.79
CA LEU A 222 0.58 6.77 22.83
C LEU A 222 0.33 5.94 24.09
N GLU A 223 1.45 5.45 24.63
CA GLU A 223 1.66 4.49 25.73
C GLU A 223 1.75 3.00 25.35
#